data_AF-A0A969UWH4-F1
#
_entry.id   AF-A0A969UWH4-F1
#
_cell.length_a   1.000
_cell.length_b   1.000
_cell.length_c   1.000
_cell.angle_alpha   90.00
_cell.angle_beta   90.00
_cell.angle_gamma   90.00
#
_symmetry.space_group_name_H-M   'P 1'
#
loop_
_entity.id
_entity.type
_entity.pdbx_description
1 polymer ?
#
loop_
_entity_poly.entity_id
_entity_poly.type
_entity_poly.pdbx_seq_one_letter_code
_entity_poly.pdbx_strand_id
1 'polypeptide(L)'
;TPWLDLMVETAPTDYYIRTKKRLSGFYPTDLEFLLHNLDVDNVVLTGTFTDACVLSTAFDAANRDFRVIVPRDIVAGYSEEAEHAALLVISLHLGLVVDSSPLLETWRAQLAPEIQLAPEIQMGIEAKSLASPQEVLMRG
;
A
#
# COMPACT_ATOMS: atom_id res chain seq x y z
N THR A 1 -3.53 15.74 9.91
CA THR A 1 -3.86 16.30 11.24
C THR A 1 -2.76 15.86 12.18
N PRO A 2 -2.54 16.52 13.34
CA PRO A 2 -1.49 16.11 14.27
C PRO A 2 -1.56 14.61 14.65
N TRP A 3 -2.77 14.06 14.70
CA TRP A 3 -3.01 12.63 14.98
C TRP A 3 -2.57 11.69 13.86
N LEU A 4 -2.70 12.09 12.59
CA LEU A 4 -2.24 11.28 11.45
C LEU A 4 -0.72 11.23 11.39
N ASP A 5 -0.07 12.36 11.66
CA ASP A 5 1.39 12.47 11.64
C ASP A 5 2.04 11.69 12.81
N LEU A 6 1.25 11.28 13.82
CA LEU A 6 1.67 10.35 14.89
C LEU A 6 1.57 8.87 14.49
N MET A 7 0.70 8.52 13.54
CA MET A 7 0.40 7.12 13.20
C MET A 7 1.21 6.60 12.01
N VAL A 8 1.76 7.48 11.19
CA VAL A 8 2.44 7.11 9.94
C VAL A 8 3.78 7.85 9.85
N GLU A 9 4.85 7.10 9.65
CA GLU A 9 6.15 7.64 9.27
C GLU A 9 6.11 8.03 7.79
N THR A 10 6.50 9.26 7.48
CA THR A 10 6.57 9.78 6.11
C THR A 10 7.99 10.22 5.79
N ALA A 11 8.52 9.83 4.63
CA ALA A 11 9.76 10.38 4.10
C ALA A 11 9.49 11.75 3.42
N PRO A 12 10.50 12.64 3.34
CA PRO A 12 10.37 13.90 2.61
C PRO A 12 10.00 13.73 1.13
N THR A 13 10.28 12.56 0.56
CA THR A 13 9.99 12.19 -0.83
C THR A 13 8.56 11.67 -1.03
N ASP A 14 7.79 11.47 0.04
CA ASP A 14 6.45 10.91 -0.07
C ASP A 14 5.45 11.96 -0.56
N TYR A 15 4.58 11.54 -1.48
CA TYR A 15 3.41 12.32 -1.86
C TYR A 15 2.27 12.12 -0.86
N TYR A 16 1.76 13.21 -0.28
CA TYR A 16 0.75 13.13 0.77
C TYR A 16 -0.62 13.68 0.35
N ILE A 17 -1.58 12.77 0.16
CA ILE A 17 -2.99 13.10 -0.12
C ILE A 17 -3.75 13.45 1.18
N ARG A 18 -3.78 14.74 1.54
CA ARG A 18 -4.40 15.23 2.80
C ARG A 18 -5.93 15.37 2.73
N THR A 19 -6.51 15.25 1.54
CA THR A 19 -7.92 15.56 1.25
C THR A 19 -8.83 14.33 1.25
N LYS A 20 -8.30 13.12 1.47
CA LYS A 20 -9.12 11.89 1.51
C LYS A 20 -10.15 11.95 2.65
N LYS A 21 -11.44 12.08 2.29
CA LYS A 21 -12.58 12.10 3.22
C LYS A 21 -13.55 10.93 3.04
N ARG A 22 -13.22 9.98 2.16
CA ARG A 22 -14.02 8.77 1.87
C ARG A 22 -13.12 7.53 1.90
N LEU A 23 -13.72 6.37 1.66
CA LEU A 23 -13.01 5.08 1.69
C LEU A 23 -11.92 5.05 0.62
N SER A 24 -12.32 5.23 -0.63
CA SER A 24 -11.41 5.28 -1.78
C SER A 24 -10.37 6.38 -1.68
N GLY A 25 -9.13 6.03 -2.05
CA GLY A 25 -8.03 6.95 -2.26
C GLY A 25 -8.29 7.95 -3.39
N PHE A 26 -9.18 7.66 -4.34
CA PHE A 26 -9.44 8.49 -5.52
C PHE A 26 -10.58 9.51 -5.33
N TYR A 27 -11.50 9.27 -4.39
CA TYR A 27 -12.74 10.06 -4.30
C TYR A 27 -12.84 10.90 -3.02
N PRO A 28 -12.97 12.25 -3.11
CA PRO A 28 -12.59 13.16 -4.19
C PRO A 28 -11.18 13.72 -3.91
N THR A 29 -10.15 13.09 -4.48
CA THR A 29 -8.75 13.49 -4.26
C THR A 29 -8.05 13.77 -5.59
N ASP A 30 -6.82 14.29 -5.50
CA ASP A 30 -5.88 14.53 -6.58
C ASP A 30 -4.99 13.30 -6.91
N LEU A 31 -5.28 12.14 -6.32
CA LEU A 31 -4.47 10.93 -6.50
C LEU A 31 -4.37 10.50 -7.97
N GLU A 32 -5.48 10.49 -8.71
CA GLU A 32 -5.50 10.11 -10.13
C GLU A 32 -4.60 11.01 -10.97
N PHE A 33 -4.73 12.33 -10.77
CA PHE A 33 -3.92 13.31 -11.46
C PHE A 33 -2.43 13.12 -11.14
N LEU A 34 -2.09 12.91 -9.87
CA LEU A 34 -0.71 12.64 -9.45
C LEU A 34 -0.14 11.40 -10.14
N LEU A 35 -0.85 10.27 -10.10
CA LEU A 35 -0.37 9.00 -10.65
C LEU A 35 -0.12 9.11 -12.16
N HIS A 36 -0.99 9.79 -12.91
CA HIS A 36 -0.77 10.03 -14.34
C HIS A 36 0.43 10.95 -14.61
N ASN A 37 0.66 11.98 -13.78
CA ASN A 37 1.85 12.82 -13.93
C ASN A 37 3.16 12.09 -13.59
N LEU A 38 3.07 11.01 -12.82
CA LEU A 38 4.20 10.14 -12.48
C LEU A 38 4.36 8.97 -13.46
N ASP A 39 3.54 8.89 -14.52
CA ASP A 39 3.53 7.79 -15.49
C ASP A 39 3.38 6.40 -14.82
N VAL A 40 2.51 6.35 -13.80
CA VAL A 40 2.26 5.12 -13.03
C VAL A 40 1.12 4.33 -13.65
N ASP A 41 1.40 3.08 -13.99
CA ASP A 41 0.39 2.11 -14.44
C ASP A 41 -0.03 1.10 -13.36
N ASN A 42 0.79 0.94 -12.32
CA ASN A 42 0.64 -0.11 -11.30
C ASN A 42 0.53 0.51 -9.91
N VAL A 43 -0.44 0.06 -9.14
CA VAL A 43 -0.63 0.50 -7.75
C VAL A 43 -0.55 -0.70 -6.80
N VAL A 44 0.35 -0.60 -5.81
CA VAL A 44 0.42 -1.54 -4.70
C VAL A 44 -0.34 -0.93 -3.53
N LEU A 45 -1.41 -1.58 -3.08
CA LEU A 45 -2.26 -1.09 -1.98
C LEU A 45 -1.95 -1.84 -0.69
N THR A 46 -1.62 -1.10 0.36
CA THR A 46 -1.27 -1.64 1.68
C THR A 46 -2.10 -0.95 2.78
N GLY A 47 -2.00 -1.45 4.02
CA GLY A 47 -2.62 -0.82 5.19
C GLY A 47 -4.00 -1.36 5.54
N THR A 48 -4.86 -0.52 6.10
CA THR A 48 -6.12 -0.94 6.74
C THR A 48 -7.27 0.04 6.46
N PHE A 49 -8.52 -0.40 6.32
CA PHE A 49 -9.00 -1.78 6.36
C PHE A 49 -9.07 -2.44 4.98
N THR A 50 -8.66 -3.72 4.90
CA THR A 50 -8.69 -4.52 3.66
C THR A 50 -10.08 -4.53 3.03
N ASP A 51 -11.10 -4.77 3.84
CA ASP A 51 -12.51 -4.86 3.47
C ASP A 51 -13.24 -3.51 3.33
N ALA A 52 -12.53 -2.38 3.53
CA ALA A 52 -13.09 -1.05 3.37
C ALA A 52 -12.24 -0.16 2.46
N CYS A 53 -11.25 0.55 3.02
CA CYS A 53 -10.46 1.53 2.29
C CYS A 53 -9.64 0.89 1.15
N VAL A 54 -9.04 -0.27 1.41
CA VAL A 54 -8.21 -0.98 0.41
C VAL A 54 -9.11 -1.49 -0.71
N LEU A 55 -10.17 -2.25 -0.40
CA LEU A 55 -11.11 -2.76 -1.40
C LEU A 55 -11.77 -1.64 -2.22
N SER A 56 -12.22 -0.56 -1.57
CA SER A 56 -12.81 0.59 -2.27
C SER A 56 -11.81 1.27 -3.20
N THR A 57 -10.54 1.39 -2.79
CA THR A 57 -9.48 1.97 -3.63
C THR A 57 -9.11 1.01 -4.76
N ALA A 58 -9.12 -0.30 -4.54
CA ALA A 58 -8.87 -1.32 -5.56
C ALA A 58 -9.91 -1.27 -6.69
N PHE A 59 -11.20 -1.16 -6.35
CA PHE A 59 -12.25 -0.97 -7.35
C PHE A 59 -12.03 0.30 -8.18
N ASP A 60 -11.74 1.41 -7.52
CA ASP A 60 -11.53 2.68 -8.20
C ASP A 60 -10.27 2.71 -9.07
N ALA A 61 -9.19 2.05 -8.62
CA ALA A 61 -7.97 1.88 -9.39
C ALA A 61 -8.22 1.03 -10.64
N ALA A 62 -8.84 -0.14 -10.49
CA ALA A 62 -9.14 -1.03 -11.60
C ALA A 62 -10.07 -0.38 -12.65
N ASN A 63 -11.08 0.37 -12.21
CA ASN A 63 -11.99 1.11 -13.11
C ASN A 63 -11.32 2.28 -13.84
N ARG A 64 -10.11 2.66 -13.43
CA ARG A 64 -9.27 3.72 -14.05
C ARG A 64 -8.06 3.13 -14.78
N ASP A 65 -8.12 1.84 -15.11
CA ASP A 65 -7.07 1.11 -15.82
C ASP A 65 -5.72 0.99 -15.09
N PHE A 66 -5.67 1.28 -13.78
CA PHE A 66 -4.49 0.95 -12.97
C PHE A 66 -4.47 -0.55 -12.64
N ARG A 67 -3.29 -1.16 -12.77
CA ARG A 67 -3.06 -2.56 -12.37
C ARG A 67 -2.91 -2.63 -10.85
N VAL A 68 -3.83 -3.32 -10.19
CA VAL A 68 -3.87 -3.41 -8.73
C VAL A 68 -3.07 -4.61 -8.23
N ILE A 69 -2.25 -4.39 -7.21
CA ILE A 69 -1.52 -5.42 -6.48
C ILE A 69 -1.78 -5.22 -4.99
N VAL A 70 -2.16 -6.28 -4.28
CA VAL A 70 -2.37 -6.26 -2.83
C VAL A 70 -1.53 -7.35 -2.15
N PRO A 71 -0.49 -6.99 -1.41
CA PRO A 71 0.26 -7.91 -0.58
C PRO A 71 -0.52 -8.28 0.69
N ARG A 72 -0.98 -9.53 0.78
CA ARG A 72 -1.93 -10.01 1.81
C ARG A 72 -1.38 -9.97 3.23
N ASP A 73 -0.06 -10.09 3.38
CA ASP A 73 0.66 -10.12 4.65
C ASP A 73 0.93 -8.72 5.24
N ILE A 74 0.59 -7.65 4.51
CA ILE A 74 0.73 -6.26 4.98
C ILE A 74 -0.54 -5.42 4.79
N VAL A 75 -1.68 -6.11 4.76
CA VAL A 75 -3.01 -5.51 4.92
C VAL A 75 -3.70 -6.09 6.14
N ALA A 76 -4.68 -5.37 6.68
CA ALA A 76 -5.46 -5.84 7.81
C ALA A 76 -6.93 -5.41 7.67
N GLY A 77 -7.85 -6.38 7.66
CA GLY A 77 -9.29 -6.17 7.63
C GLY A 77 -9.90 -6.07 9.03
N TYR A 78 -11.21 -5.83 9.08
CA TYR A 78 -11.95 -5.74 10.35
C TYR A 78 -11.98 -7.08 11.11
N SER A 79 -12.16 -8.18 10.37
CA SER A 79 -12.06 -9.56 10.85
C SER A 79 -11.37 -10.42 9.79
N GLU A 80 -10.90 -11.61 10.18
CA GLU A 80 -10.28 -12.57 9.26
C GLU A 80 -11.23 -12.94 8.11
N GLU A 81 -12.52 -13.13 8.40
CA GLU A 81 -13.52 -13.46 7.39
C GLU A 81 -13.77 -12.30 6.42
N ALA A 82 -13.85 -11.07 6.93
CA ALA A 82 -14.04 -9.88 6.11
C ALA A 82 -12.82 -9.61 5.22
N GLU A 83 -11.61 -9.71 5.79
CA GLU A 83 -10.36 -9.60 5.07
C GLU A 83 -10.27 -10.63 3.95
N HIS A 84 -10.53 -11.91 4.26
CA HIS A 84 -10.49 -12.99 3.29
C HIS A 84 -11.50 -12.77 2.16
N ALA A 85 -12.74 -12.38 2.48
CA ALA A 85 -13.74 -12.07 1.45
C ALA A 85 -13.30 -10.92 0.53
N ALA A 86 -12.71 -9.87 1.09
CA ALA A 86 -12.20 -8.75 0.32
C ALA A 86 -11.02 -9.15 -0.59
N LEU A 87 -10.05 -9.90 -0.06
CA LEU A 87 -8.92 -10.41 -0.84
C LEU A 87 -9.39 -11.33 -1.97
N LEU A 88 -10.42 -12.16 -1.75
CA LEU A 88 -11.02 -12.98 -2.81
C LEU A 88 -11.61 -12.10 -3.92
N VAL A 89 -12.39 -11.08 -3.59
CA VAL A 89 -12.95 -10.14 -4.58
C VAL A 89 -11.84 -9.48 -5.40
N ILE A 90 -10.78 -9.02 -4.73
CA ILE A 90 -9.62 -8.39 -5.39
C ILE A 90 -8.96 -9.37 -6.36
N SER A 91 -8.63 -10.58 -5.89
CA SER A 91 -7.93 -11.61 -6.68
C SER A 91 -8.71 -12.06 -7.92
N LEU A 92 -10.05 -12.05 -7.85
CA LEU A 92 -10.90 -12.55 -8.92
C LEU A 92 -11.24 -11.48 -9.97
N HIS A 93 -11.30 -10.21 -9.57
CA HIS A 93 -11.90 -9.16 -10.41
C HIS A 93 -11.04 -7.92 -10.60
N LEU A 94 -10.13 -7.61 -9.67
CA LEU A 94 -9.52 -6.27 -9.59
C LEU A 94 -8.01 -6.29 -9.80
N GLY A 95 -7.32 -7.38 -9.44
CA GLY A 95 -5.87 -7.43 -9.54
C GLY A 95 -5.26 -8.65 -8.88
N LEU A 96 -3.96 -8.53 -8.56
CA LEU A 96 -3.19 -9.62 -7.97
C LEU A 96 -3.18 -9.52 -6.44
N VAL A 97 -3.35 -10.66 -5.79
CA VAL A 97 -3.09 -10.82 -4.36
C VAL A 97 -1.86 -11.72 -4.19
N VAL A 98 -0.82 -11.22 -3.55
CA VAL A 98 0.50 -11.88 -3.42
C VAL A 98 1.02 -11.75 -1.99
N ASP A 99 2.14 -12.40 -1.67
CA ASP A 99 2.92 -12.08 -0.46
C ASP A 99 3.89 -10.94 -0.76
N SER A 100 4.21 -10.12 0.25
CA SER A 100 5.09 -8.96 0.12
C SER A 100 6.53 -9.35 -0.25
N SER A 101 7.05 -10.46 0.27
CA SER A 101 8.41 -10.93 -0.01
C SER A 101 8.67 -11.18 -1.51
N PRO A 102 7.91 -12.06 -2.21
CA PRO A 102 8.13 -12.27 -3.65
C PRO A 102 7.80 -11.03 -4.49
N LEU A 103 6.89 -10.17 -4.04
CA LEU A 103 6.63 -8.87 -4.68
C LEU A 103 7.87 -7.97 -4.64
N LEU A 104 8.49 -7.83 -3.48
CA LEU A 104 9.69 -7.01 -3.30
C LEU A 104 10.89 -7.57 -4.07
N GLU A 105 11.06 -8.88 -4.10
CA GLU A 105 12.11 -9.53 -4.91
C GLU A 105 11.94 -9.22 -6.40
N THR A 106 10.72 -9.39 -6.90
CA THR A 106 10.38 -9.11 -8.31
C THR A 106 10.58 -7.63 -8.64
N TRP A 107 10.12 -6.74 -7.77
CA TRP A 107 10.26 -5.30 -7.97
C TRP A 107 11.75 -4.90 -7.98
N ARG A 108 12.54 -5.37 -7.01
CA ARG A 108 13.98 -5.06 -6.94
C ARG A 108 14.75 -5.55 -8.17
N ALA A 109 14.39 -6.71 -8.72
CA ALA A 109 15.01 -7.22 -9.94
C ALA A 109 14.72 -6.38 -11.19
N GLN A 110 13.63 -5.60 -11.17
CA GLN A 110 13.20 -4.74 -12.28
C GLN A 110 13.63 -3.28 -12.13
N LEU A 111 14.16 -2.87 -10.98
CA LEU A 111 14.65 -1.51 -10.78
C LEU A 111 15.81 -1.24 -11.75
N ALA A 112 15.68 -0.17 -12.55
CA ALA A 112 16.81 0.39 -13.27
C ALA A 112 17.91 0.80 -12.27
N PRO A 113 19.21 0.75 -12.63
CA PRO A 113 20.32 1.10 -11.73
C PRO A 113 20.18 2.48 -11.08
N GLU A 114 19.44 3.38 -11.73
CA GLU A 114 19.18 4.77 -11.34
C GLU A 114 17.96 4.97 -10.43
N ILE A 115 17.14 3.92 -10.22
CA ILE A 115 16.02 3.87 -9.25
C ILE A 115 16.36 2.87 -8.13
N GLN A 116 17.64 2.69 -7.80
CA GLN A 116 18.02 1.95 -6.60
C GLN A 116 17.54 2.73 -5.37
N LEU A 117 16.84 2.05 -4.47
CA LEU A 117 16.31 2.60 -3.23
C LEU A 117 17.39 3.42 -2.53
N ALA A 118 17.01 4.62 -2.08
CA ALA A 118 17.90 5.45 -1.28
C ALA A 118 18.41 4.60 -0.09
N PRO A 119 19.72 4.65 0.25
CA PRO A 119 20.32 3.79 1.28
C PRO A 119 19.58 3.80 2.62
N GLU A 120 18.91 4.91 2.94
CA GLU A 120 18.12 5.10 4.14
C GLU A 120 16.85 4.21 4.16
N ILE A 121 16.21 4.02 3.01
CA ILE A 121 15.03 3.14 2.87
C ILE A 121 15.47 1.67 2.97
N GLN A 122 16.60 1.33 2.35
CA GLN A 122 17.18 -0.01 2.42
C GLN A 122 17.48 -0.44 3.87
N MET A 123 18.10 0.45 4.65
CA MET A 123 18.45 0.22 6.05
C MET A 123 17.22 0.15 6.98
N GLY A 124 16.16 0.93 6.70
CA GLY A 124 14.90 0.88 7.46
C GLY A 124 14.14 -0.43 7.30
N ILE A 125 14.19 -1.05 6.11
CA ILE A 125 13.58 -2.36 5.84
C ILE A 125 14.33 -3.47 6.58
N GLU A 126 15.66 -3.48 6.53
CA GLU A 126 16.49 -4.47 7.23
C GLU A 126 16.33 -4.41 8.75
N ALA A 127 16.18 -3.20 9.31
CA ALA A 127 15.92 -3.01 10.73
C ALA A 127 14.53 -3.52 11.17
N LYS A 128 13.49 -3.33 10.34
CA LYS A 128 12.12 -3.81 10.65
C LYS A 128 11.93 -5.31 10.42
N SER A 129 12.69 -5.91 9.48
CA SER A 129 12.71 -7.37 9.26
C SER A 129 13.26 -8.18 10.44
N LEU A 130 14.00 -7.55 11.36
CA LEU A 130 14.61 -8.18 12.54
C LEU A 130 13.77 -8.03 13.81
N ALA A 131 12.72 -7.19 13.80
CA ALA A 131 11.85 -6.98 14.95
C ALA A 131 10.73 -8.04 14.97
N SER A 132 10.60 -8.77 16.08
CA SER A 132 9.53 -9.74 16.23
C SER A 132 8.16 -9.04 16.39
N PRO A 133 7.03 -9.64 15.93
CA PRO A 133 5.70 -9.03 16.06
C PRO A 133 5.32 -8.60 17.49
N GLN A 134 5.94 -9.20 18.51
CA GLN A 134 5.70 -8.88 19.93
C GLN A 134 6.41 -7.61 20.42
N GLU A 135 7.48 -7.17 19.75
CA GLU A 135 8.25 -5.99 20.17
C GLU A 135 7.63 -4.67 19.69
N VAL A 136 6.87 -4.70 18.59
CA VAL A 136 6.16 -3.53 18.05
C VAL A 136 4.97 -3.13 18.93
N LEU A 137 4.35 -4.09 19.62
CA LEU A 137 3.17 -3.84 20.47
C LEU A 137 3.54 -3.22 21.84
N MET A 138 4.78 -3.35 22.29
CA MET A 138 5.21 -2.94 23.64
C MET A 138 5.79 -1.51 23.71
N ARG A 139 5.82 -0.77 22.58
CA ARG A 139 6.35 0.60 22.51
C ARG A 139 5.35 1.66 22.03
N GLY A 140 4.05 1.33 21.99
CA GLY A 140 2.96 2.28 21.73
C GLY A 140 2.39 2.90 22.99
#